data_AF-A0A353QWY0-F1
#
_entry.id   AF-A0A353QWY0-F1
#
_cell.length_a   1.000
_cell.length_b   1.000
_cell.length_c   1.000
_cell.angle_alpha   90.00
_cell.angle_beta   90.00
_cell.angle_gamma   90.00
#
_symmetry.space_group_name_H-M   'P 1'
#
loop_
_entity.id
_entity.type
_entity.pdbx_description
1 polymer ?
#
loop_
_entity_poly.entity_id
_entity_poly.type
_entity_poly.pdbx_seq_one_letter_code
_entity_poly.pdbx_strand_id
1 'polypeptide(L)'
;MRIAQFAPLWETVPPKKYGGTELVVYVLCEELSRRGHEVTLFASGDSKTSANLEAIIEKPMREAGILNVSCYENMAMAKLIEMKDSFDIVHNHLG
;
A
#
# COMPACT_ATOMS: atom_id res chain seq x y z
N MET A 1 -17.28 3.36 -3.52
CA MET A 1 -16.55 3.89 -2.35
C MET A 1 -15.11 4.09 -2.76
N ARG A 2 -14.47 5.11 -2.21
CA ARG A 2 -13.05 5.43 -2.37
C ARG A 2 -12.30 4.87 -1.17
N ILE A 3 -11.42 3.90 -1.39
CA ILE A 3 -10.80 3.09 -0.33
C ILE A 3 -9.29 3.25 -0.42
N ALA A 4 -8.66 3.68 0.67
CA ALA A 4 -7.20 3.65 0.81
C ALA A 4 -6.78 2.33 1.48
N GLN A 5 -5.85 1.62 0.85
CA GLN A 5 -5.20 0.41 1.38
C GLN A 5 -3.73 0.72 1.66
N PHE A 6 -3.28 0.55 2.89
CA PHE A 6 -1.86 0.70 3.23
C PHE A 6 -1.23 -0.68 3.38
N ALA A 7 -0.26 -1.00 2.52
CA ALA A 7 0.56 -2.20 2.67
C ALA A 7 1.82 -1.88 3.50
N PRO A 8 2.34 -2.85 4.27
CA PRO A 8 3.71 -2.76 4.76
C PRO A 8 4.68 -2.55 3.59
N LEU A 9 5.70 -1.72 3.81
CA LEU A 9 6.68 -1.36 2.78
C LEU A 9 7.84 -2.34 2.67
N TRP A 10 7.76 -3.48 3.38
CA TRP A 10 8.81 -4.49 3.45
C TRP A 10 8.99 -5.25 2.15
N GLU A 11 7.87 -5.59 1.51
CA GLU A 11 7.80 -6.30 0.24
C GLU A 11 6.92 -5.55 -0.76
N THR A 12 7.08 -5.90 -2.03
CA THR A 12 6.19 -5.42 -3.09
C THR A 12 4.80 -6.05 -2.97
N VAL A 13 3.78 -5.42 -3.56
CA VAL A 13 2.41 -5.95 -3.61
C VAL A 13 2.05 -6.30 -5.06
N PRO A 14 1.82 -7.58 -5.42
CA PRO A 14 1.94 -8.77 -4.59
C PRO A 14 3.41 -9.12 -4.30
N PRO A 15 3.69 -9.85 -3.20
CA PRO A 15 5.05 -10.19 -2.80
C PRO A 15 5.69 -11.19 -3.77
N LYS A 16 6.99 -11.01 -4.04
CA LYS A 16 7.79 -11.96 -4.83
C LYS A 16 8.17 -13.22 -4.04
N LYS A 17 8.18 -13.12 -2.70
CA LYS A 17 8.57 -14.18 -1.77
C LYS A 17 7.59 -14.19 -0.57
N TYR A 18 8.11 -14.33 0.65
CA TYR A 18 7.31 -14.28 1.86
C TYR A 18 6.83 -12.85 2.13
N GLY A 19 5.52 -12.64 2.08
CA GLY A 19 4.83 -11.37 2.38
C GLY A 19 3.34 -11.61 2.62
N GLY A 20 2.98 -12.25 3.73
CA GLY A 20 1.61 -12.68 3.97
C GLY A 20 0.60 -11.54 3.98
N THR A 21 0.96 -10.41 4.62
CA THR A 21 0.12 -9.21 4.66
C THR A 21 -0.01 -8.59 3.28
N GLU A 22 1.08 -8.44 2.55
CA GLU A 22 1.11 -7.90 1.19
C GLU A 22 0.26 -8.73 0.23
N LEU A 23 0.24 -10.05 0.40
CA LEU A 23 -0.64 -10.93 -0.37
C LEU A 23 -2.13 -10.70 -0.06
N VAL A 24 -2.48 -10.54 1.22
CA VAL A 24 -3.87 -10.22 1.62
C VAL A 24 -4.28 -8.86 1.06
N VAL A 25 -3.42 -7.84 1.19
CA VAL A 25 -3.68 -6.50 0.65
C VAL A 25 -3.86 -6.56 -0.87
N TYR A 26 -3.02 -7.33 -1.58
CA TYR A 26 -3.20 -7.54 -3.03
C TYR A 26 -4.59 -8.09 -3.36
N VAL A 27 -5.01 -9.19 -2.72
CA VAL A 27 -6.32 -9.80 -2.97
C VAL A 27 -7.46 -8.81 -2.66
N LEU A 28 -7.34 -8.03 -1.59
CA LEU A 28 -8.32 -6.99 -1.26
C LEU A 28 -8.38 -5.91 -2.34
N CYS A 29 -7.24 -5.42 -2.82
CA CYS A 29 -7.18 -4.43 -3.90
C CYS A 29 -7.86 -4.95 -5.18
N GLU A 30 -7.53 -6.16 -5.62
CA GLU A 30 -8.10 -6.73 -6.84
C GLU A 30 -9.60 -6.96 -6.71
N GLU A 31 -10.05 -7.59 -5.62
CA GLU A 31 -11.46 -7.95 -5.45
C GLU A 31 -12.37 -6.75 -5.15
N LEU A 32 -11.87 -5.73 -4.45
CA LEU A 32 -12.62 -4.49 -4.23
C LEU A 32 -12.71 -3.67 -5.53
N SER A 33 -11.61 -3.58 -6.30
CA SER A 33 -11.62 -2.91 -7.60
C SER A 33 -12.59 -3.61 -8.57
N ARG A 34 -12.56 -4.95 -8.62
CA ARG A 34 -13.49 -5.76 -9.43
C ARG A 34 -14.96 -5.54 -9.07
N ARG A 35 -15.27 -5.18 -7.81
CA ARG A 35 -16.62 -4.86 -7.35
C ARG A 35 -17.04 -3.41 -7.62
N GLY A 36 -16.20 -2.61 -8.28
CA GLY A 36 -16.50 -1.23 -8.67
C GLY A 36 -16.17 -0.19 -7.59
N HIS A 37 -15.33 -0.54 -6.61
CA HIS A 37 -14.76 0.44 -5.68
C HIS A 37 -13.54 1.12 -6.31
N GLU A 38 -13.33 2.39 -6.00
CA GLU A 38 -12.12 3.11 -6.36
C GLU A 38 -11.09 2.87 -5.26
N VAL A 39 -10.07 2.07 -5.55
CA VAL A 39 -9.06 1.66 -4.56
C VAL A 39 -7.76 2.36 -4.87
N THR A 40 -7.14 2.94 -3.84
CA THR A 40 -5.76 3.44 -3.88
C THR A 40 -4.91 2.64 -2.92
N LEU A 41 -3.84 2.02 -3.43
CA LEU A 41 -2.85 1.28 -2.68
C LEU A 41 -1.65 2.18 -2.39
N PHE A 42 -1.31 2.33 -1.11
CA PHE A 42 -0.07 2.94 -0.64
C PHE A 42 0.95 1.83 -0.38
N ALA A 43 1.97 1.73 -1.22
CA ALA A 43 2.94 0.62 -1.20
C ALA A 43 4.30 1.02 -1.83
N SER A 44 5.19 0.05 -2.05
CA SER A 44 6.38 0.25 -2.88
C SER A 44 6.02 0.48 -4.35
N GLY A 45 6.79 1.30 -5.05
CA GLY A 45 6.54 1.70 -6.44
C GLY A 45 6.68 0.58 -7.48
N ASP A 46 7.31 -0.53 -7.11
CA ASP A 46 7.38 -1.73 -7.95
C ASP A 46 6.16 -2.67 -7.80
N SER A 47 5.17 -2.28 -6.99
CA SER A 47 3.91 -3.01 -6.80
C SER A 47 3.09 -3.05 -8.09
N LYS A 48 2.38 -4.16 -8.29
CA LYS A 48 1.53 -4.42 -9.47
C LYS A 48 0.13 -4.78 -9.02
N THR A 49 -0.82 -3.89 -9.27
CA THR A 49 -2.23 -4.06 -8.90
C THR A 49 -3.12 -3.37 -9.93
N SER A 50 -4.41 -3.74 -9.96
CA SER A 50 -5.44 -3.00 -10.68
C SER A 50 -5.90 -1.72 -9.97
N ALA A 51 -5.58 -1.56 -8.68
CA ALA A 51 -5.83 -0.34 -7.92
C ALA A 51 -4.89 0.82 -8.36
N ASN A 52 -5.24 2.05 -7.99
CA ASN A 52 -4.36 3.21 -8.16
C ASN A 52 -3.17 3.05 -7.22
N LEU A 53 -1.94 3.12 -7.72
CA LEU A 53 -0.74 3.00 -6.89
C LEU A 53 -0.22 4.38 -6.48
N GLU A 54 -0.19 4.62 -5.17
CA GLU A 54 0.55 5.73 -4.56
C GLU A 54 1.87 5.17 -3.99
N ALA A 55 2.97 5.46 -4.68
CA ALA A 55 4.29 4.93 -4.33
C ALA A 55 4.90 5.74 -3.17
N ILE A 56 5.00 5.11 -1.99
CA ILE A 56 5.66 5.74 -0.81
C ILE A 56 7.18 5.64 -0.90
N ILE A 57 7.66 4.55 -1.48
CA ILE A 57 9.08 4.28 -1.69
C ILE A 57 9.25 3.65 -3.07
N GLU A 58 10.36 3.92 -3.76
CA GLU A 58 10.60 3.38 -5.10
C GLU A 58 10.65 1.84 -5.12
N LYS A 59 11.27 1.24 -4.10
CA LYS A 59 11.50 -0.20 -3.97
C LYS A 59 11.18 -0.67 -2.55
N PRO A 60 10.81 -1.95 -2.36
CA PRO A 60 10.51 -2.47 -1.03
C PRO A 60 11.74 -2.40 -0.12
N MET A 61 11.53 -2.11 1.16
CA MET A 61 12.59 -1.85 2.13
C MET A 61 13.61 -2.99 2.22
N ARG A 62 13.15 -4.25 2.10
CA ARG A 62 14.04 -5.40 2.12
C ARG A 62 15.02 -5.39 0.96
N GLU A 63 14.58 -5.04 -0.24
CA GLU A 63 15.45 -4.91 -1.41
C GLU A 63 16.38 -3.70 -1.28
N ALA A 64 15.87 -2.59 -0.75
CA ALA A 64 16.62 -1.35 -0.56
C ALA A 64 17.62 -1.39 0.63
N GLY A 65 17.62 -2.45 1.43
CA GLY A 65 18.47 -2.55 2.63
C GLY A 65 18.11 -1.56 3.73
N ILE A 66 16.86 -1.08 3.75
CA ILE A 66 16.37 -0.11 4.73
C ILE A 66 15.92 -0.83 5.99
N LEU A 67 16.43 -0.37 7.14
CA LEU A 67 16.10 -0.94 8.44
C LEU A 67 15.18 -0.04 9.29
N ASN A 68 15.16 1.27 9.03
CA ASN A 68 14.33 2.21 9.76
C ASN A 68 12.97 2.40 9.07
N VAL A 69 11.99 1.60 9.49
CA VAL A 69 10.63 1.59 8.94
C VAL A 69 9.86 2.86 9.27
N SER A 70 10.04 3.36 10.50
CA SER A 70 9.21 4.43 11.08
C SER A 70 9.22 5.73 10.26
N CYS A 71 10.35 6.09 9.63
CA CYS A 71 10.42 7.27 8.79
C CYS A 71 9.48 7.17 7.59
N TYR A 72 9.43 6.00 6.94
CA TYR A 72 8.63 5.80 5.74
C TYR A 72 7.15 5.56 6.07
N GLU A 73 6.84 4.94 7.21
CA GLU A 73 5.46 4.88 7.72
C GLU A 73 4.92 6.27 8.02
N ASN A 74 5.74 7.15 8.64
CA ASN A 74 5.36 8.54 8.85
C ASN A 74 5.19 9.30 7.52
N MET A 75 6.02 9.04 6.51
CA MET A 75 5.83 9.59 5.17
C MET A 75 4.52 9.10 4.52
N ALA A 76 4.18 7.82 4.68
CA ALA A 76 2.93 7.26 4.20
C ALA A 76 1.73 7.94 4.87
N MET A 77 1.79 8.16 6.20
CA MET A 77 0.76 8.87 6.94
C MET A 77 0.66 10.34 6.55
N ALA A 78 1.79 11.03 6.33
CA ALA A 78 1.77 12.39 5.82
C ALA A 78 1.06 12.48 4.47
N LYS A 79 1.35 11.52 3.57
CA LYS A 79 0.67 11.42 2.27
C LYS A 79 -0.84 11.17 2.41
N LEU A 80 -1.24 10.31 3.34
CA LEU A 80 -2.65 10.11 3.65
C LEU A 80 -3.34 11.40 4.06
N ILE A 81 -2.70 12.17 4.95
CA ILE A 81 -3.26 13.43 5.47
C ILE A 81 -3.47 14.44 4.33
N GLU A 82 -2.52 14.54 3.38
CA GLU A 82 -2.67 15.38 2.19
C GLU A 82 -3.88 14.98 1.34
N MET A 83 -4.20 13.68 1.30
CA MET A 83 -5.24 13.12 0.46
C MET A 83 -6.53 12.77 1.23
N LYS A 84 -6.64 13.16 2.51
CA LYS A 84 -7.64 12.61 3.44
C LYS A 84 -9.09 12.68 2.95
N ASP A 85 -9.45 13.75 2.24
CA ASP A 85 -10.82 13.98 1.76
C ASP A 85 -11.15 13.18 0.47
N SER A 86 -10.16 12.45 -0.06
CA SER A 86 -10.29 11.57 -1.22
C SER A 86 -10.82 10.19 -0.86
N PHE A 87 -10.91 9.84 0.42
CA PHE A 87 -11.23 8.48 0.86
C PHE A 87 -12.44 8.43 1.79
N ASP A 88 -13.28 7.42 1.59
CA ASP A 88 -14.41 7.12 2.47
C ASP A 88 -13.97 6.17 3.60
N ILE A 89 -13.00 5.28 3.31
CA ILE A 89 -12.43 4.31 4.25
C ILE A 89 -10.91 4.27 4.07
N VAL A 90 -10.19 4.20 5.18
CA VAL A 90 -8.75 3.90 5.23
C VAL A 90 -8.57 2.57 5.95
N HIS A 91 -7.95 1.61 5.28
CA HIS A 91 -7.60 0.32 5.86
C HIS A 91 -6.08 0.23 6.00
N ASN A 92 -5.61 0.28 7.25
CA ASN A 92 -4.19 0.35 7.57
C ASN A 92 -3.63 -1.02 7.97
N HIS A 93 -2.59 -1.48 7.28
CA HIS A 93 -1.85 -2.70 7.62
C HIS A 93 -0.38 -2.43 7.99
N LEU A 94 0.00 -1.16 8.17
CA LEU A 94 1.28 -0.78 8.79
C LEU A 94 1.22 -1.20 10.28
N GLY A 95 2.23 -1.94 10.74
CA GLY A 95 2.24 -2.60 12.05
C GLY A 95 2.72 -1.72 13.19
#